data_AF-A0A950HM39-F1
#
_entry.id   AF-A0A950HM39-F1
#
_cell.length_a   1.000
_cell.length_b   1.000
_cell.length_c   1.000
_cell.angle_alpha   90.00
_cell.angle_beta   90.00
_cell.angle_gamma   90.00
#
_symmetry.space_group_name_H-M   'P 1'
#
loop_
_entity.id
_entity.type
_entity.pdbx_description
1 polymer ?
#
loop_
_entity_poly.entity_id
_entity_poly.type
_entity_poly.pdbx_seq_one_letter_code
_entity_poly.pdbx_strand_id
1 'polypeptide(L)'
;MSPKPSAVSRPELFVDRSLGRSTKARLRQLRWIVHLVNDHFEHDGQFVKDERWIEYGNLTIEQQARMFEEARVHIERAVQRHEARFYQVYEGGRIVKRWP
;
A
#
# COMPACT_ATOMS: atom_id res chain seq x y z
N MET A 1 -30.96 4.98 -0.91
CA MET A 1 -29.51 4.95 -0.64
C MET A 1 -28.77 5.02 -1.96
N SER A 2 -28.01 6.08 -2.23
CA SER A 2 -27.14 6.11 -3.41
C SER A 2 -25.99 5.11 -3.21
N PRO A 3 -25.60 4.35 -4.25
CA PRO A 3 -24.50 3.41 -4.13
C PRO A 3 -23.19 4.13 -3.81
N LYS A 4 -22.30 3.49 -3.03
CA LYS A 4 -20.93 3.97 -2.81
C LYS A 4 -20.24 4.11 -4.18
N PRO A 5 -19.41 5.14 -4.42
CA PRO A 5 -18.71 5.34 -5.70
C PRO A 5 -17.93 4.11 -6.19
N SER A 6 -17.45 3.27 -5.26
CA SER A 6 -16.80 1.98 -5.53
C SER A 6 -17.67 0.92 -6.22
N ALA A 7 -18.98 1.16 -6.35
CA ALA A 7 -19.91 0.28 -7.06
C ALA A 7 -20.17 0.71 -8.52
N VAL A 8 -19.65 1.87 -8.94
CA VAL A 8 -19.90 2.45 -10.29
C VAL A 8 -18.65 2.37 -11.17
N SER A 9 -17.45 2.38 -10.60
CA SER A 9 -16.18 2.17 -11.31
C SER A 9 -15.65 0.74 -11.14
N ARG A 10 -14.86 0.26 -12.11
CA ARG A 10 -14.16 -1.02 -11.97
C ARG A 10 -13.20 -0.95 -10.78
N PRO A 11 -12.98 -2.05 -10.04
CA PRO A 11 -12.01 -2.05 -8.95
C PRO A 11 -10.61 -1.75 -9.49
N GLU A 12 -9.97 -0.73 -8.92
CA GLU A 12 -8.58 -0.34 -9.19
C GLU A 12 -7.68 -0.84 -8.06
N LEU A 13 -6.60 -1.53 -8.42
CA LEU A 13 -5.60 -2.06 -7.49
C LEU A 13 -4.22 -1.52 -7.85
N PHE A 14 -3.54 -0.97 -6.85
CA PHE A 14 -2.10 -0.73 -6.88
C PHE A 14 -1.40 -1.92 -6.24
N VAL A 15 -0.56 -2.59 -7.03
CA VAL A 15 0.02 -3.88 -6.66
C VAL A 15 1.54 -3.75 -6.55
N ASP A 16 2.04 -4.03 -5.35
CA ASP A 16 3.47 -4.08 -5.06
C ASP A 16 4.17 -5.29 -5.72
N ARG A 17 5.49 -5.19 -5.83
CA ARG A 17 6.44 -6.08 -6.51
C ARG A 17 6.28 -7.55 -6.15
N SER A 18 5.87 -7.82 -4.91
CA SER A 18 5.71 -9.15 -4.32
C SER A 18 4.54 -9.97 -4.88
N LEU A 19 3.60 -9.36 -5.63
CA LEU A 19 2.52 -10.13 -6.23
C LEU A 19 3.07 -10.95 -7.42
N GLY A 20 3.04 -12.28 -7.30
CA GLY A 20 3.55 -13.19 -8.32
C GLY A 20 2.94 -12.96 -9.72
N ARG A 21 3.69 -13.30 -10.78
CA ARG A 21 3.30 -13.04 -12.19
C ARG A 21 1.92 -13.61 -12.55
N SER A 22 1.57 -14.78 -12.03
CA SER A 22 0.30 -15.47 -12.29
C SER A 22 -0.90 -14.71 -11.71
N THR A 23 -0.77 -14.14 -10.51
CA THR A 23 -1.84 -13.39 -9.84
C THR A 23 -2.14 -12.09 -10.60
N LYS A 24 -1.11 -11.38 -11.06
CA LYS A 24 -1.24 -10.16 -11.87
C LYS A 24 -2.01 -10.42 -13.16
N ALA A 25 -1.66 -11.49 -13.88
CA ALA A 25 -2.35 -11.89 -15.11
C ALA A 25 -3.82 -12.22 -14.86
N ARG A 26 -4.12 -12.94 -13.77
CA ARG A 26 -5.49 -13.33 -13.43
C ARG A 26 -6.38 -12.13 -13.07
N LEU A 27 -5.85 -11.15 -12.34
CA LEU A 27 -6.59 -9.91 -12.02
C LEU A 27 -6.94 -9.11 -13.29
N ARG A 28 -6.00 -8.99 -14.23
CA ARG A 28 -6.26 -8.34 -15.53
C ARG A 28 -7.31 -9.11 -16.36
N GLN A 29 -7.29 -10.44 -16.36
CA GLN A 29 -8.32 -11.27 -17.02
C GLN A 29 -9.72 -11.05 -16.45
N LEU A 30 -9.82 -10.78 -15.15
CA LEU A 30 -11.08 -10.43 -14.49
C LEU A 30 -11.54 -8.99 -14.79
N ARG A 31 -10.85 -8.27 -15.70
CA ARG A 31 -11.10 -6.87 -16.09
C ARG A 31 -10.90 -5.86 -14.96
N TRP A 32 -10.11 -6.21 -13.94
CA TRP A 32 -9.67 -5.25 -12.93
C TRP A 32 -8.60 -4.34 -13.54
N ILE A 33 -8.58 -3.08 -13.13
CA ILE A 33 -7.54 -2.15 -13.51
C ILE A 33 -6.39 -2.35 -12.51
N VAL A 34 -5.26 -2.84 -12.99
CA VAL A 34 -4.10 -3.18 -12.15
C VAL A 34 -2.93 -2.30 -12.57
N HIS A 35 -2.53 -1.41 -11.67
CA HIS A 35 -1.35 -0.56 -11.81
C HIS A 35 -0.15 -1.27 -11.17
N LEU A 36 0.80 -1.70 -11.98
CA LEU A 36 2.09 -2.19 -11.51
C LEU A 36 3.08 -1.04 -11.42
N VAL A 37 3.98 -1.11 -10.45
CA VAL A 37 5.16 -0.23 -10.39
C VAL A 37 5.91 -0.25 -11.74
N ASN A 38 6.11 -1.44 -12.31
CA ASN A 38 6.70 -1.63 -13.65
C ASN A 38 5.91 -1.03 -14.82
N ASP A 39 4.61 -0.75 -14.66
CA ASP A 39 3.85 -0.08 -15.73
C ASP A 39 4.21 1.42 -15.80
N HIS A 40 4.77 1.99 -14.73
CA HIS A 40 5.11 3.40 -14.61
C HIS A 40 6.62 3.67 -14.48
N PHE A 41 7.40 2.68 -14.04
CA PHE A 41 8.82 2.81 -13.77
C PHE A 41 9.61 1.63 -14.34
N GLU A 42 10.65 1.93 -15.14
CA GLU A 42 11.59 0.91 -15.59
C GLU A 42 12.34 0.28 -14.39
N HIS A 43 12.78 -0.97 -14.57
CA HIS A 43 13.55 -1.70 -13.55
C HIS A 43 12.91 -1.70 -12.15
N ASP A 44 11.57 -1.75 -12.09
CA ASP A 44 10.82 -1.77 -10.83
C ASP A 44 11.09 -0.57 -9.92
N GLY A 45 11.41 0.56 -10.57
CA GLY A 45 11.76 1.81 -9.94
C GLY A 45 13.01 1.73 -9.05
N GLN A 46 13.84 0.69 -9.19
CA GLN A 46 15.05 0.50 -8.36
C GLN A 46 16.04 1.66 -8.44
N PHE A 47 16.01 2.41 -9.53
CA PHE A 47 16.86 3.58 -9.78
C PHE A 47 16.09 4.89 -9.77
N VAL A 48 14.79 4.86 -9.44
CA VAL A 48 13.95 6.06 -9.36
C VAL A 48 14.28 6.77 -8.06
N LYS A 49 14.63 8.05 -8.17
CA LYS A 49 14.94 8.89 -7.02
C LYS A 49 13.69 9.18 -6.19
N ASP A 50 13.89 9.45 -4.91
CA ASP A 50 12.82 9.72 -3.95
C ASP A 50 11.93 10.88 -4.38
N GLU A 51 12.45 11.93 -5.04
CA GLU A 51 11.63 13.05 -5.53
C GLU A 51 10.53 12.59 -6.48
N ARG A 52 10.86 11.63 -7.35
CA ARG A 52 9.92 11.07 -8.31
C ARG A 52 8.93 10.13 -7.64
N TRP A 53 9.29 9.45 -6.55
CA TRP A 53 8.33 8.68 -5.75
C TRP A 53 7.34 9.57 -5.00
N ILE A 54 7.81 10.73 -4.52
CA ILE A 54 7.00 11.73 -3.81
C ILE A 54 5.96 12.36 -4.74
N GLU A 55 6.29 12.60 -6.01
CA GLU A 55 5.31 13.06 -7.03
C GLU A 55 4.12 12.10 -7.21
N TYR A 56 4.33 10.81 -6.95
CA TYR A 56 3.28 9.78 -6.99
C TYR A 56 2.54 9.63 -5.65
N GLY A 57 2.76 10.55 -4.70
CA GLY A 57 2.07 10.61 -3.42
C GLY A 57 2.70 9.76 -2.32
N ASN A 58 3.93 9.27 -2.50
CA ASN A 58 4.67 8.63 -1.41
C ASN A 58 5.26 9.67 -0.44
N LEU A 59 5.47 9.23 0.80
CA LEU A 59 6.17 10.00 1.81
C LEU A 59 7.68 9.89 1.61
N THR A 60 8.42 10.95 1.94
CA THR A 60 9.88 10.90 2.12
C THR A 60 10.27 9.87 3.18
N ILE A 61 11.52 9.39 3.15
CA ILE A 61 12.05 8.48 4.18
C ILE A 61 11.92 9.12 5.56
N GLU A 62 12.20 10.42 5.69
CA GLU A 62 12.11 11.17 6.93
C GLU A 62 10.66 11.21 7.46
N GLN A 63 9.69 11.46 6.59
CA GLN A 63 8.27 11.44 6.96
C GLN A 63 7.81 10.04 7.36
N GLN A 64 8.25 9.00 6.65
CA GLN A 64 7.95 7.61 7.02
C GLN A 64 8.54 7.28 8.39
N ALA A 65 9.82 7.57 8.62
CA ALA A 65 10.51 7.32 9.89
C ALA A 65 9.81 8.05 11.06
N ARG A 66 9.45 9.31 10.85
CA ARG A 66 8.70 10.10 11.84
C ARG A 66 7.34 9.47 12.16
N MET A 67 6.59 9.05 11.15
CA MET A 67 5.30 8.38 11.37
C MET A 67 5.45 7.07 12.16
N PHE A 68 6.51 6.29 11.90
CA PHE A 68 6.78 5.08 12.67
C PHE A 68 7.12 5.39 14.12
N GLU A 69 7.93 6.41 14.39
CA GLU A 69 8.26 6.79 15.76
C GLU A 69 7.03 7.31 16.52
N GLU A 70 6.23 8.17 15.89
CA GLU A 70 4.98 8.67 16.48
C GLU A 70 3.98 7.52 16.76
N ALA A 71 3.98 6.48 15.93
CA ALA A 71 3.14 5.30 16.11
C ALA A 71 3.76 4.21 17.01
N ARG A 72 5.01 4.35 17.48
CA ARG A 72 5.80 3.27 18.10
C ARG A 72 5.07 2.59 19.26
N VAL A 73 4.55 3.36 20.21
CA VAL A 73 3.82 2.83 21.38
C VAL A 73 2.57 2.05 20.96
N HIS A 74 1.88 2.49 19.90
CA HIS A 74 0.70 1.81 19.38
C HIS A 74 1.08 0.50 18.66
N ILE A 75 2.20 0.50 17.93
CA ILE A 75 2.76 -0.70 17.28
C ILE A 75 3.15 -1.73 18.34
N GLU A 76 3.92 -1.33 19.36
CA GLU A 76 4.35 -2.20 20.46
C GLU A 76 3.14 -2.84 21.17
N ARG A 77 2.10 -2.05 21.48
CA ARG A 77 0.86 -2.56 22.08
C ARG A 77 0.11 -3.53 21.17
N ALA A 78 0.07 -3.29 19.86
CA ALA A 78 -0.58 -4.18 18.91
C ALA A 78 0.17 -5.53 18.79
N VAL A 79 1.49 -5.49 18.77
CA VAL A 79 2.37 -6.68 18.72
C VAL A 79 2.29 -7.50 20.02
N GLN A 80 2.23 -6.85 21.19
CA GLN A 80 2.12 -7.58 22.46
C GLN A 80 0.73 -8.22 22.67
N ARG A 81 -0.33 -7.62 22.13
CA ARG A 81 -1.71 -8.12 22.31
C ARG A 81 -2.10 -9.24 21.37
N HIS A 82 -1.39 -9.41 20.25
CA HIS A 82 -1.80 -10.32 19.19
C HIS A 82 -0.57 -11.02 18.59
N GLU A 83 -0.72 -12.30 18.24
CA GLU A 83 0.20 -13.05 17.38
C GLU A 83 0.59 -12.22 16.14
N ALA A 84 1.79 -12.41 15.58
CA ALA A 84 2.28 -11.60 14.46
C ALA A 84 1.26 -11.51 13.29
N ARG A 85 0.92 -10.29 12.87
CA ARG A 85 -0.07 -9.97 11.80
C ARG A 85 0.37 -8.73 11.01
N PHE A 86 -0.28 -8.48 9.88
CA PHE A 86 -0.09 -7.27 9.08
C PHE A 86 -0.89 -6.10 9.65
N TYR A 87 -0.24 -4.94 9.77
CA TYR A 87 -0.87 -3.71 10.27
C TYR A 87 -0.61 -2.58 9.29
N GLN A 88 -1.62 -1.73 9.07
CA GLN A 88 -1.48 -0.50 8.30
C GLN A 88 -1.52 0.69 9.26
N VAL A 89 -0.49 1.53 9.23
CA VAL A 89 -0.36 2.74 10.04
C VAL A 89 -0.72 3.95 9.17
N TYR A 90 -1.57 4.83 9.68
CA TYR A 90 -2.00 6.06 9.03
C TYR A 90 -1.46 7.28 9.78
N GLU A 91 -1.52 8.44 9.13
CA GLU A 91 -1.23 9.73 9.75
C GLU A 91 -2.04 9.94 11.05
N GLY A 92 -1.41 10.58 12.04
CA GLY A 92 -1.99 10.75 13.38
C GLY A 92 -1.95 9.49 14.26
N GLY A 93 -1.15 8.48 13.89
CA GLY A 93 -0.91 7.29 14.72
C GLY A 93 -2.04 6.25 14.70
N ARG A 94 -3.02 6.38 13.80
CA ARG A 94 -4.11 5.42 13.68
C ARG A 94 -3.59 4.10 13.09
N ILE A 95 -3.78 2.99 13.80
CA ILE A 95 -3.38 1.65 13.35
C ILE A 95 -4.61 0.80 13.04
N VAL A 96 -4.63 0.19 11.86
CA VAL A 96 -5.68 -0.76 11.43
C VAL A 96 -5.07 -2.13 11.22
N LYS A 97 -5.63 -3.14 11.90
CA LYS A 97 -5.30 -4.54 11.66
C LYS A 97 -5.77 -4.96 10.27
N ARG A 98 -4.88 -5.57 9.49
CA ARG A 98 -5.21 -6.24 8.23
C ARG A 98 -5.10 -7.76 8.43
N TRP A 99 -6.01 -8.49 7.83
CA TRP A 99 -5.95 -9.95 7.77
C TRP A 99 -5.18 -10.38 6.50
N PRO A 100 -4.46 -11.52 6.51
CA PRO A 100 -4.32 -12.29 5.27
C PRO A 100 -5.67 -12.81 4.79
#